data_AF-D7J507-F1
#
_entry.id   AF-D7J507-F1
#
_cell.length_a   1.000
_cell.length_b   1.000
_cell.length_c   1.000
_cell.angle_alpha   90.00
_cell.angle_beta   90.00
_cell.angle_gamma   90.00
#
_symmetry.space_group_name_H-M   'P 1'
#
loop_
_entity.id
_entity.type
_entity.pdbx_description
1 polymer ?
#
loop_
_entity_poly.entity_id
_entity_poly.type
_entity_poly.pdbx_seq_one_letter_code
_entity_poly.pdbx_strand_id
1 'polypeptide(L)'
;EDFNGESDSGFRWNEFELMGLEALADDKESCDMIRLFWDSHIPILMSVKDGYQYLCIDLSPENYGKIYYGVEPEFEDSAEFVCDSFNHLLEMLSSNEKNDILTNFK
;
A
#
# COMPACT_ATOMS: atom_id res chain seq x y z
N GLU A 1 -11.01 -0.19 -10.44
CA GLU A 1 -12.00 -1.18 -9.97
C GLU A 1 -11.77 -1.52 -8.50
N ASP A 2 -12.83 -1.83 -7.77
CA ASP A 2 -12.69 -2.33 -6.39
C ASP A 2 -12.29 -3.81 -6.39
N PHE A 3 -12.22 -4.43 -5.21
CA PHE A 3 -11.91 -5.85 -5.09
C PHE A 3 -12.90 -6.75 -5.85
N ASN A 4 -14.18 -6.36 -5.93
CA ASN A 4 -15.23 -7.15 -6.58
C ASN A 4 -15.41 -6.82 -8.07
N GLY A 5 -14.70 -5.82 -8.60
CA GLY A 5 -14.90 -5.32 -9.96
C GLY A 5 -16.19 -4.53 -10.16
N GLU A 6 -16.83 -4.06 -9.08
CA GLU A 6 -18.15 -3.43 -9.14
C GLU A 6 -18.09 -1.89 -9.07
N SER A 7 -16.96 -1.33 -8.64
CA SER A 7 -16.79 0.14 -8.59
C SER A 7 -16.29 0.73 -9.92
N ASP A 8 -16.81 1.92 -10.23
CA ASP A 8 -16.29 2.83 -11.25
C ASP A 8 -14.95 3.51 -10.84
N SER A 9 -14.21 2.94 -9.87
CA SER A 9 -12.89 3.46 -9.49
C SER A 9 -11.94 3.39 -10.68
N GLY A 10 -11.28 4.51 -10.98
CA GLY A 10 -10.24 4.60 -12.02
C GLY A 10 -8.99 3.76 -11.74
N PHE A 11 -8.82 3.25 -10.51
CA PHE A 11 -7.69 2.41 -10.10
C PHE A 11 -8.15 1.09 -9.52
N ARG A 12 -7.44 0.01 -9.85
CA ARG A 12 -7.65 -1.32 -9.26
C ARG A 12 -7.14 -1.35 -7.82
N TRP A 13 -7.69 -2.23 -6.98
CA TRP A 13 -7.21 -2.38 -5.60
C TRP A 13 -5.72 -2.78 -5.51
N ASN A 14 -5.20 -3.49 -6.53
CA ASN A 14 -3.81 -3.90 -6.66
C ASN A 14 -3.05 -3.12 -7.74
N GLU A 15 -3.44 -1.88 -8.04
CA GLU A 15 -2.85 -1.11 -9.13
C GLU A 15 -1.33 -1.01 -9.02
N PHE A 16 -0.79 -0.76 -7.83
CA PHE A 16 0.65 -0.54 -7.64
C PHE A 16 1.48 -1.82 -7.84
N GLU A 17 0.93 -3.00 -7.49
CA GLU A 17 1.52 -4.29 -7.88
C GLU A 17 1.61 -4.41 -9.41
N LEU A 18 0.50 -4.10 -10.11
CA LEU A 18 0.44 -4.20 -11.57
C LEU A 18 1.42 -3.22 -12.24
N MET A 19 1.53 -1.99 -11.72
CA MET A 19 2.49 -0.99 -12.20
C MET A 19 3.94 -1.47 -12.05
N GLY A 20 4.31 -2.02 -10.89
CA GLY A 20 5.65 -2.57 -10.67
C GLY A 20 5.96 -3.75 -11.61
N LEU A 21 5.00 -4.67 -11.78
CA LEU A 21 5.15 -5.81 -12.69
C LEU A 21 5.25 -5.39 -14.16
N GLU A 22 4.53 -4.36 -14.58
CA GLU A 22 4.63 -3.81 -15.93
C GLU A 22 5.99 -3.14 -16.16
N ALA A 23 6.47 -2.36 -15.19
CA ALA A 23 7.75 -1.65 -15.28
C ALA A 23 8.96 -2.60 -15.38
N LEU A 24 8.88 -3.77 -14.76
CA LEU A 24 9.96 -4.77 -14.70
C LEU A 24 9.61 -6.09 -15.40
N ALA A 25 8.73 -6.04 -16.42
CA ALA A 25 8.19 -7.24 -17.06
C ALA A 25 9.24 -8.21 -17.65
N ASP A 26 10.41 -7.68 -18.04
CA ASP A 26 11.54 -8.46 -18.58
C ASP A 26 12.49 -8.99 -17.48
N ASP A 27 12.33 -8.55 -16.22
CA ASP A 27 13.10 -9.01 -15.07
C ASP A 27 12.26 -9.95 -14.20
N LYS A 28 12.47 -11.25 -14.39
CA LYS A 28 11.76 -12.28 -13.64
C LYS A 28 12.05 -12.23 -12.14
N GLU A 29 13.30 -11.98 -11.75
CA GLU A 29 13.67 -11.98 -10.33
C GLU A 29 12.98 -10.82 -9.61
N SER A 30 12.98 -9.63 -10.21
CA SER A 30 12.25 -8.48 -9.68
C SER A 30 10.74 -8.72 -9.63
N CYS A 31 10.14 -9.29 -10.68
CA CYS A 31 8.71 -9.61 -10.69
C CYS A 31 8.32 -10.59 -9.57
N ASP A 32 9.16 -11.59 -9.28
CA ASP A 32 8.91 -12.55 -8.21
C ASP A 32 9.01 -11.89 -6.82
N MET A 33 9.93 -10.93 -6.64
CA MET A 33 10.04 -10.13 -5.42
C MET A 33 8.82 -9.22 -5.19
N ILE A 34 8.33 -8.57 -6.25
CA ILE A 34 7.11 -7.75 -6.21
C ILE A 34 5.92 -8.59 -5.74
N ARG A 35 5.70 -9.75 -6.37
CA ARG A 35 4.61 -10.66 -5.98
C ARG A 35 4.75 -11.13 -4.54
N LEU A 36 5.96 -11.49 -4.11
CA LEU A 36 6.20 -11.95 -2.76
C LEU A 36 5.82 -10.89 -1.71
N PHE A 37 6.06 -9.61 -2.00
CA PHE A 37 5.64 -8.52 -1.14
C PHE A 37 4.11 -8.40 -1.10
N TRP A 38 3.47 -8.24 -2.26
CA TRP A 38 2.02 -8.01 -2.37
C TRP A 38 1.15 -9.22 -1.99
N ASP A 39 1.69 -10.44 -2.03
CA ASP A 39 1.00 -11.66 -1.55
C ASP A 39 0.63 -11.59 -0.06
N SER A 40 1.35 -10.76 0.71
CA SER A 40 1.10 -10.56 2.15
C SER A 40 0.72 -9.13 2.52
N HIS A 41 0.96 -8.14 1.66
CA HIS A 41 0.61 -6.75 1.91
C HIS A 41 -0.62 -6.35 1.10
N ILE A 42 -1.72 -6.00 1.76
CA ILE A 42 -2.94 -5.60 1.07
C ILE A 42 -3.12 -4.08 1.16
N PRO A 43 -3.12 -3.33 0.02
CA PRO A 43 -3.46 -1.91 0.03
C PRO A 43 -4.85 -1.66 0.63
N ILE A 44 -4.93 -0.72 1.56
CA ILE A 44 -6.19 -0.28 2.18
C ILE A 44 -6.51 1.18 1.91
N LEU A 45 -5.49 1.99 1.59
CA LEU A 45 -5.62 3.37 1.13
C LEU A 45 -4.59 3.63 0.05
N MET A 46 -4.96 4.38 -0.99
CA MET A 46 -4.07 4.82 -2.05
C MET A 46 -4.31 6.31 -2.31
N SER A 47 -3.25 7.04 -2.65
CA SER A 47 -3.30 8.46 -2.98
C SER A 47 -2.37 8.75 -4.16
N VAL A 48 -2.77 9.73 -4.98
CA VAL A 48 -1.98 10.28 -6.09
C VAL A 48 -1.54 11.72 -5.81
N LYS A 49 -1.86 12.22 -4.61
CA LYS A 49 -1.48 13.57 -4.17
C LYS A 49 0.02 13.55 -3.86
N ASP A 50 0.78 14.45 -4.49
CA ASP A 50 2.24 14.53 -4.31
C ASP A 50 2.99 13.22 -4.65
N GLY A 51 2.50 12.48 -5.64
CA GLY A 51 3.05 11.20 -6.11
C GLY A 51 2.16 10.01 -5.75
N TYR A 52 2.50 8.83 -6.27
CA TYR A 52 1.82 7.59 -5.91
C TYR A 52 2.28 7.09 -4.54
N GLN A 53 1.30 6.88 -3.65
CA GLN A 53 1.56 6.42 -2.28
C GLN A 53 0.41 5.57 -1.75
N TYR A 54 0.70 4.65 -0.83
CA TYR A 54 -0.28 3.76 -0.23
C TYR A 54 -0.08 3.56 1.27
N LEU A 55 -1.16 3.12 1.93
CA LEU A 55 -1.08 2.39 3.18
C LEU A 55 -1.57 0.97 2.93
N CYS A 56 -0.85 -0.03 3.44
CA CYS A 56 -1.23 -1.43 3.37
C CYS A 56 -1.26 -2.07 4.77
N ILE A 57 -1.96 -3.19 4.87
CA ILE A 57 -1.94 -4.08 6.03
C ILE A 57 -1.11 -5.32 5.70
N ASP A 58 -0.17 -5.66 6.57
CA ASP A 58 0.64 -6.88 6.46
C ASP A 58 -0.12 -8.07 7.09
N LEU A 59 -0.29 -9.14 6.33
CA LEU A 59 -0.97 -10.37 6.71
C LEU A 59 0.00 -11.55 6.94
N SER A 60 1.31 -11.30 6.87
CA SER A 60 2.32 -12.30 7.22
C SER A 60 2.25 -12.67 8.71
N PRO A 61 2.60 -13.91 9.09
CA PRO A 61 2.47 -14.37 10.48
C PRO A 61 3.22 -13.50 11.52
N GLU A 62 4.37 -12.94 11.16
CA GLU A 62 5.25 -12.18 12.06
C GLU A 62 4.78 -10.73 12.27
N ASN A 63 4.00 -10.19 11.33
CA ASN A 63 3.59 -8.80 11.28
C ASN A 63 2.07 -8.61 11.16
N TYR A 64 1.31 -9.68 11.39
CA TYR A 64 -0.13 -9.72 11.14
C TYR A 64 -0.86 -8.51 11.73
N GLY A 65 -1.48 -7.73 10.85
CA GLY A 65 -2.28 -6.55 11.19
C GLY A 65 -1.52 -5.22 11.23
N LYS A 66 -0.18 -5.25 11.17
CA LYS A 66 0.64 -4.02 11.13
C LYS A 66 0.39 -3.24 9.84
N ILE A 67 0.51 -1.92 9.95
CA ILE A 67 0.28 -1.00 8.85
C ILE A 67 1.61 -0.46 8.36
N TYR A 68 1.79 -0.46 7.04
CA TYR A 68 2.96 0.07 6.36
C TYR A 68 2.55 1.15 5.35
N TYR A 69 3.46 2.09 5.11
CA TYR A 69 3.34 3.16 4.12
C TYR A 69 4.41 2.99 3.06
N GLY A 70 4.04 3.09 1.78
CA GLY A 70 5.01 3.07 0.68
C GLY A 70 4.69 4.10 -0.39
N VAL A 71 5.68 4.40 -1.22
CA VAL A 71 5.69 5.42 -2.27
C VAL A 71 6.38 4.92 -3.53
N GLU A 72 6.08 5.53 -4.67
CA GLU A 72 6.83 5.32 -5.91
C GLU A 72 8.31 5.80 -5.80
N PRO A 73 9.22 5.37 -6.70
CA PRO A 73 9.00 4.40 -7.80
C PRO A 73 9.02 2.94 -7.35
N GLU A 74 9.84 2.59 -6.37
CA GLU A 74 9.95 1.24 -5.82
C GLU A 74 9.05 1.08 -4.59
N PHE A 75 7.76 0.81 -4.85
CA PHE A 75 6.72 0.68 -3.83
C PHE A 75 7.12 -0.24 -2.69
N GLU A 76 7.57 -1.44 -3.02
CA GLU A 76 7.88 -2.52 -2.08
C GLU A 76 9.08 -2.19 -1.20
N ASP A 77 10.13 -1.61 -1.80
CA ASP A 77 11.37 -1.24 -1.09
C ASP A 77 11.19 -0.02 -0.19
N SER A 78 10.22 0.84 -0.49
CA SER A 78 9.91 2.04 0.28
C SER A 78 8.99 1.79 1.50
N ALA A 79 8.52 0.56 1.70
CA ALA A 79 7.51 0.24 2.71
C ALA A 79 8.04 0.45 4.15
N GLU A 80 7.53 1.47 4.82
CA GLU A 80 7.89 1.85 6.19
C GLU A 80 6.76 1.54 7.19
N PHE A 81 7.13 1.02 8.36
CA PHE A 81 6.17 0.72 9.43
C PHE A 81 5.52 2.00 9.98
N VAL A 82 4.19 1.99 10.07
CA VAL A 82 3.38 3.12 10.58
C VAL A 82 2.85 2.82 11.98
N CYS A 83 2.11 1.72 12.15
CA CYS A 83 1.48 1.37 13.42
C CYS A 83 1.11 -0.12 13.51
N ASP A 84 0.85 -0.59 14.73
CA ASP A 84 0.67 -2.04 15.01
C ASP A 84 -0.65 -2.65 14.56
N SER A 85 -1.67 -1.84 14.25
CA SER A 85 -2.99 -2.38 13.90
C SER A 85 -3.85 -1.41 13.11
N PHE A 86 -4.85 -1.96 12.41
CA PHE A 86 -5.88 -1.17 11.74
C PHE A 86 -6.65 -0.25 12.70
N ASN A 87 -6.95 -0.69 13.93
CA ASN A 87 -7.61 0.17 14.93
C ASN A 87 -6.73 1.35 15.33
N HIS A 88 -5.43 1.12 15.52
CA HIS A 88 -4.48 2.20 15.80
C HIS A 88 -4.41 3.19 14.63
N LEU A 89 -4.44 2.72 13.38
CA LEU A 89 -4.56 3.59 12.21
C LEU A 89 -5.83 4.46 12.25
N LEU A 90 -6.99 3.88 12.58
CA LEU A 90 -8.25 4.64 12.69
C LEU A 90 -8.18 5.73 13.78
N GLU A 91 -7.55 5.44 14.91
CA GLU A 91 -7.30 6.41 15.97
C GLU A 91 -6.40 7.56 15.49
N MET A 92 -5.32 7.24 14.78
CA MET A 92 -4.40 8.24 14.21
C MET A 92 -5.09 9.12 13.14
N LEU A 93 -5.93 8.52 12.29
CA LEU A 93 -6.71 9.25 11.29
C LEU A 93 -7.75 10.17 11.93
N SER A 94 -8.35 9.75 13.04
CA SER A 94 -9.34 10.53 13.78
C SER A 94 -8.72 11.62 14.67
N SER A 95 -7.42 11.52 14.95
CA SER A 95 -6.68 12.51 15.73
C SER A 95 -6.46 13.82 14.95
N ASN A 96 -6.45 14.93 15.67
CA ASN A 96 -6.05 16.25 15.14
C ASN A 96 -4.53 16.46 15.15
N GLU A 97 -3.76 15.49 15.63
CA GLU A 97 -2.31 15.53 15.56
C GLU A 97 -1.83 15.47 14.12
N LYS A 98 -0.83 16.30 13.80
CA LYS A 98 -0.22 16.28 12.47
C LYS A 98 0.67 15.04 12.37
N ASN A 99 0.41 14.22 11.36
CA ASN A 99 1.26 13.14 10.94
C ASN A 99 1.51 13.33 9.44
N ASP A 100 2.77 13.47 9.06
CA ASP A 100 3.16 13.85 7.70
C ASP A 100 2.69 12.81 6.67
N ILE A 101 2.77 11.51 7.02
CA ILE A 101 2.27 10.40 6.19
C ILE A 101 0.75 10.52 6.01
N LEU A 102 0.00 10.63 7.11
CA LEU A 102 -1.47 10.61 7.05
C LEU A 102 -2.09 11.86 6.43
N THR A 103 -1.34 12.97 6.34
CA THR A 103 -1.83 14.24 5.77
C THR A 103 -2.15 14.14 4.27
N ASN A 104 -1.58 13.15 3.58
CA ASN A 104 -1.86 12.89 2.17
C ASN A 104 -3.08 12.00 1.93
N PHE A 105 -3.65 11.44 2.99
CA PHE A 105 -4.82 10.56 2.98
C PHE A 105 -6.05 11.17 3.69
N LYS A 106 -5.91 12.37 4.26
CA LYS A 106 -7.00 13.21 4.78
C LYS A 106 -7.43 14.24 3.74
#